data_AF-A0A9D4C698-F1
#
_entry.id   AF-A0A9D4C698-F1
#
_cell.length_a   1.000
_cell.length_b   1.000
_cell.length_c   1.000
_cell.angle_alpha   90.00
_cell.angle_beta   90.00
_cell.angle_gamma   90.00
#
_symmetry.space_group_name_H-M   'P 1'
#
loop_
_entity.id
_entity.type
_entity.pdbx_description
1 polymer ?
#
loop_
_entity_poly.entity_id
_entity_poly.type
_entity_poly.pdbx_seq_one_letter_code
_entity_poly.pdbx_strand_id
1 'polypeptide(L)'
;MKTNSKWKILFYYAGAKYVFDRKGFRKLLHQELMSGCYDILYLHLGSNDVCCKDSDFYLCVTEILDVVFSVCTEIHVVLCVILPRDFDVRMFPRWPLSGAQLRNYCQWIRSANSMLWELSHHVPSVRYMDYGATKQVVTARAKRSATRNVKETQEDGSQDW
;
A
#
# COMPACT_ATOMS: atom_id res chain seq x y z
N MET A 1 -1.33 25.49 -24.42
CA MET A 1 -2.14 25.27 -23.21
C MET A 1 -1.26 24.65 -22.14
N LYS A 2 -1.01 25.33 -21.01
CA LYS A 2 -0.28 24.74 -19.88
C LYS A 2 -1.26 23.87 -19.10
N THR A 3 -1.23 22.55 -19.29
CA THR A 3 -1.96 21.57 -18.45
C THR A 3 -1.24 21.47 -17.11
N ASN A 4 -1.42 22.47 -16.26
CA ASN A 4 -0.91 22.47 -14.89
C ASN A 4 -1.90 21.75 -13.97
N SER A 5 -2.30 20.54 -14.35
CA SER A 5 -3.17 19.69 -13.54
C SER A 5 -2.34 19.14 -12.40
N LYS A 6 -2.34 19.81 -11.24
CA LYS A 6 -1.79 19.24 -10.02
C LYS A 6 -2.69 18.08 -9.61
N TRP A 7 -2.14 16.87 -9.63
CA TRP A 7 -2.81 15.68 -9.11
C TRP A 7 -3.28 15.92 -7.67
N LYS A 8 -4.56 15.67 -7.40
CA LYS A 8 -5.14 15.67 -6.06
C LYS A 8 -5.10 14.26 -5.49
N ILE A 9 -4.46 14.13 -4.34
CA ILE A 9 -4.19 12.85 -3.70
C ILE A 9 -4.95 12.77 -2.39
N LEU A 10 -5.69 11.69 -2.18
CA LEU A 10 -6.33 11.34 -0.90
C LEU A 10 -5.55 10.20 -0.24
N PHE A 11 -5.10 10.41 0.99
CA PHE A 11 -4.61 9.34 1.85
C PHE A 11 -5.72 8.93 2.79
N TYR A 12 -6.15 7.68 2.70
CA TYR A 12 -7.26 7.18 3.49
C TYR A 12 -6.84 5.97 4.31
N TYR A 13 -7.02 6.07 5.62
CA TYR A 13 -6.73 4.99 6.56
C TYR A 13 -8.04 4.33 6.97
N ALA A 14 -8.32 3.18 6.38
CA ALA A 14 -9.41 2.31 6.80
C ALA A 14 -8.88 1.44 7.95
N GLY A 15 -9.02 1.94 9.18
CA GLY A 15 -8.81 1.16 10.40
C GLY A 15 -10.11 0.54 10.95
N ALA A 16 -10.03 0.03 12.18
CA ALA A 16 -11.10 -0.66 12.95
C ALA A 16 -12.52 -0.09 12.80
N LYS A 17 -12.65 1.22 12.55
CA LYS A 17 -13.93 1.88 12.31
C LYS A 17 -14.75 1.27 11.16
N TYR A 18 -14.13 0.68 10.13
CA TYR A 18 -14.85 -0.04 9.07
C TYR A 18 -15.55 -1.31 9.60
N VAL A 19 -14.82 -2.10 10.38
CA VAL A 19 -15.30 -3.37 10.92
C VAL A 19 -16.50 -3.17 11.85
N PHE A 20 -16.52 -2.07 12.60
CA PHE A 20 -17.58 -1.79 13.58
C PHE A 20 -18.75 -0.94 13.04
N ASP A 21 -18.60 -0.15 11.97
CA ASP A 21 -19.68 0.64 11.36
C ASP A 21 -19.51 0.80 9.83
N ARG A 22 -19.87 -0.26 9.08
CA ARG A 22 -19.80 -0.26 7.61
C ARG A 22 -20.65 0.83 6.96
N LYS A 23 -21.83 1.12 7.50
CA LYS A 23 -22.79 2.07 6.89
C LYS A 23 -22.32 3.51 7.07
N GLY A 24 -21.88 3.87 8.28
CA GLY A 24 -21.30 5.17 8.57
C GLY A 24 -20.01 5.40 7.81
N PHE A 25 -19.16 4.37 7.72
CA PHE A 25 -17.94 4.41 6.90
C PHE A 25 -18.25 4.72 5.43
N ARG A 26 -19.17 3.98 4.81
CA ARG A 26 -19.53 4.17 3.39
C ARG A 26 -20.00 5.60 3.13
N LYS A 27 -20.82 6.15 4.03
CA LYS A 27 -21.31 7.53 3.92
C LYS A 27 -20.17 8.54 4.00
N LEU A 28 -19.22 8.35 4.92
CA LEU A 28 -18.08 9.25 5.09
C LEU A 28 -17.15 9.22 3.87
N LEU A 29 -16.75 8.04 3.41
CA LEU A 29 -15.90 7.89 2.22
C LEU A 29 -16.55 8.50 0.98
N HIS A 30 -17.85 8.26 0.77
CA HIS A 30 -18.59 8.86 -0.32
C HIS A 30 -18.61 10.40 -0.24
N GLN A 31 -18.80 10.97 0.95
CA GLN A 31 -18.77 12.42 1.13
C GLN A 31 -17.39 13.01 0.84
N GLU A 32 -16.32 12.37 1.32
CA GLU A 32 -14.95 12.83 1.06
C GLU A 32 -14.63 12.81 -0.43
N LEU A 33 -14.92 11.70 -1.12
CA LEU A 33 -14.66 11.54 -2.56
C LEU A 33 -15.44 12.57 -3.41
N MET A 34 -16.71 12.82 -3.08
CA MET A 34 -17.54 13.82 -3.78
C MET A 34 -17.02 15.25 -3.61
N SER A 35 -16.39 15.57 -2.48
CA SER A 35 -15.94 16.93 -2.17
C SER A 35 -14.58 17.29 -2.80
N GLY A 36 -13.71 16.30 -3.04
CA GLY A 36 -12.31 16.56 -3.35
C GLY A 36 -11.92 16.52 -4.82
N CYS A 37 -12.67 15.80 -5.66
CA CYS A 37 -12.27 15.44 -7.04
C CYS A 37 -10.84 14.90 -7.07
N TYR A 38 -10.57 13.83 -6.32
CA TYR A 38 -9.25 13.23 -6.23
C TYR A 38 -8.92 12.39 -7.45
N ASP A 39 -7.67 12.46 -7.91
CA ASP A 39 -7.16 11.65 -9.01
C ASP A 39 -6.57 10.33 -8.52
N ILE A 40 -6.03 10.32 -7.29
CA ILE A 40 -5.37 9.15 -6.68
C ILE A 40 -5.83 8.97 -5.23
N LEU A 41 -6.23 7.74 -4.88
CA LEU A 41 -6.55 7.30 -3.53
C LEU A 41 -5.49 6.32 -3.02
N TYR A 42 -4.73 6.68 -2.00
CA TYR A 42 -3.88 5.75 -1.24
C TYR A 42 -4.69 5.14 -0.12
N LEU A 43 -5.01 3.85 -0.24
CA LEU A 43 -5.76 3.11 0.76
C LEU A 43 -4.80 2.34 1.67
N HIS A 44 -4.73 2.78 2.92
CA HIS A 44 -4.05 2.08 4.00
C HIS A 44 -5.06 1.30 4.83
N LEU A 45 -4.90 -0.02 4.86
CA LEU A 45 -5.72 -0.90 5.69
C LEU A 45 -4.98 -1.18 6.99
N GLY A 46 -5.67 -1.00 8.11
CA GLY A 46 -5.07 -1.08 9.43
C GLY A 46 -4.76 -2.51 9.86
N SER A 47 -3.63 -2.69 10.54
CA SER A 47 -3.29 -3.93 11.23
C SER A 47 -4.07 -4.10 12.56
N ASN A 48 -5.01 -3.20 12.84
CA ASN A 48 -5.95 -3.32 13.96
C ASN A 48 -7.30 -3.89 13.53
N ASP A 49 -7.53 -4.10 12.22
CA ASP A 49 -8.68 -4.83 11.66
C ASP A 49 -8.52 -6.37 11.78
N VAL A 50 -7.47 -6.80 12.50
CA VAL A 50 -6.89 -8.16 12.50
C VAL A 50 -7.66 -9.15 13.41
N CYS A 51 -8.91 -8.84 13.72
CA CYS A 51 -9.79 -9.77 14.45
C CYS A 51 -10.78 -10.50 13.55
N CYS A 52 -10.78 -10.23 12.24
CA CYS A 52 -11.74 -10.82 11.31
C CYS A 52 -11.06 -11.88 10.42
N LYS A 53 -11.82 -12.93 10.06
CA LYS A 53 -11.35 -14.01 9.19
C LYS A 53 -10.96 -13.42 7.82
N ASP A 54 -10.05 -14.09 7.10
CA ASP A 54 -9.57 -13.66 5.76
C ASP A 54 -10.72 -13.29 4.80
N SER A 55 -11.86 -13.99 4.89
CA SER A 55 -13.07 -13.72 4.11
C SER A 55 -13.69 -12.34 4.36
N ASP A 56 -13.66 -11.87 5.60
CA ASP A 56 -14.24 -10.58 5.98
C ASP A 56 -13.35 -9.43 5.52
N PHE A 57 -12.03 -9.67 5.51
CA PHE A 57 -11.05 -8.71 5.00
C PHE A 57 -11.19 -8.52 3.48
N TYR A 58 -11.31 -9.62 2.72
CA TYR A 58 -11.57 -9.52 1.27
C TYR A 58 -12.83 -8.71 0.97
N LEU A 59 -13.95 -9.07 1.62
CA LEU A 59 -15.23 -8.42 1.41
C LEU A 59 -15.17 -6.92 1.73
N CYS A 60 -14.46 -6.55 2.80
CA CYS A 60 -14.23 -5.16 3.18
C CYS A 60 -13.53 -4.38 2.04
N VAL A 61 -12.43 -4.89 1.52
CA VAL A 61 -11.67 -4.20 0.47
C VAL A 61 -12.50 -4.06 -0.80
N THR A 62 -13.24 -5.10 -1.20
CA THR A 62 -14.10 -5.03 -2.39
C THR A 62 -15.24 -4.03 -2.19
N GLU A 63 -15.89 -4.01 -1.03
CA GLU A 63 -16.95 -3.04 -0.71
C GLU A 63 -16.41 -1.59 -0.75
N ILE A 64 -15.19 -1.35 -0.24
CA ILE A 64 -14.54 -0.03 -0.34
C ILE A 64 -14.33 0.36 -1.80
N LEU A 65 -13.80 -0.54 -2.63
CA LEU A 65 -13.57 -0.27 -4.05
C LEU A 65 -14.88 -0.01 -4.80
N ASP A 66 -15.95 -0.77 -4.50
CA ASP A 66 -17.27 -0.53 -5.09
C ASP A 66 -17.78 0.87 -4.77
N VAL A 67 -17.61 1.34 -3.52
CA VAL A 67 -17.97 2.72 -3.15
C VAL A 67 -17.13 3.72 -3.93
N VAL A 68 -15.81 3.53 -3.97
CA VAL A 68 -14.89 4.44 -4.66
C VAL A 68 -15.27 4.58 -6.13
N PHE A 69 -15.44 3.46 -6.83
CA PHE A 69 -15.76 3.46 -8.26
C PHE A 69 -17.21 3.86 -8.56
N SER A 70 -18.14 3.71 -7.61
CA SER A 70 -19.49 4.26 -7.76
C SER A 70 -19.54 5.79 -7.70
N VAL A 71 -18.54 6.41 -7.08
CA VAL A 71 -18.43 7.88 -6.93
C VAL A 71 -17.52 8.47 -8.01
N CYS A 72 -16.38 7.84 -8.27
CA CYS A 72 -15.38 8.32 -9.21
C CYS A 72 -14.80 7.15 -10.00
N THR A 73 -15.19 7.01 -11.26
CA THR A 73 -14.76 5.91 -12.13
C THR A 73 -13.33 6.05 -12.64
N GLU A 74 -12.81 7.27 -12.66
CA GLU A 74 -11.48 7.60 -13.22
C GLU A 74 -10.37 7.64 -12.15
N ILE A 75 -10.71 7.50 -10.87
CA ILE A 75 -9.72 7.53 -9.78
C ILE A 75 -8.78 6.33 -9.84
N HIS A 76 -7.50 6.57 -9.63
CA HIS A 76 -6.51 5.53 -9.44
C HIS A 76 -6.42 5.15 -7.96
N VAL A 77 -6.56 3.87 -7.65
CA VAL A 77 -6.47 3.40 -6.25
C VAL A 77 -5.13 2.70 -6.03
N VAL A 78 -4.44 3.06 -4.96
CA VAL A 78 -3.20 2.44 -4.52
C VAL A 78 -3.45 1.69 -3.20
N LEU A 79 -3.51 0.37 -3.28
CA LEU A 79 -3.57 -0.52 -2.12
C LEU A 79 -2.20 -0.61 -1.48
N CYS A 80 -2.08 -0.08 -0.26
CA CYS A 80 -0.82 -0.03 0.46
C CYS A 80 -0.57 -1.33 1.25
N VAL A 81 0.66 -1.82 1.24
CA VAL A 81 1.08 -2.97 2.06
C VAL A 81 0.76 -2.73 3.54
N ILE A 82 0.16 -3.74 4.17
CA ILE A 82 -0.08 -3.78 5.61
C ILE A 82 1.23 -4.10 6.31
N LEU A 83 1.58 -3.28 7.29
CA LEU A 83 2.79 -3.42 8.09
C LEU A 83 2.46 -3.76 9.55
N PRO A 84 3.39 -4.43 10.24
CA PRO A 84 4.62 -5.03 9.72
C PRO A 84 4.39 -6.48 9.22
N ARG A 85 5.12 -6.88 8.17
CA ARG A 85 5.00 -8.23 7.57
C ARG A 85 5.57 -9.33 8.47
N ASP A 86 6.64 -9.00 9.17
CA ASP A 86 7.36 -9.91 10.05
C ASP A 86 7.62 -9.17 11.36
N PHE A 87 7.18 -9.79 12.46
CA PHE A 87 7.59 -9.39 13.79
C PHE A 87 8.62 -10.36 14.33
N ASP A 88 9.78 -9.83 14.72
CA ASP A 88 10.64 -10.53 15.66
C ASP A 88 10.13 -10.21 17.08
N VAL A 89 9.69 -11.24 17.80
CA VAL A 89 9.20 -11.14 19.19
C VAL A 89 10.23 -10.43 20.09
N ARG A 90 11.52 -10.56 19.77
CA ARG A 90 12.63 -9.93 20.48
C ARG A 90 12.67 -8.41 20.30
N MET A 91 12.12 -7.88 19.20
CA MET A 91 12.05 -6.45 18.94
C MET A 91 10.92 -5.76 19.72
N PHE A 92 9.94 -6.53 20.22
CA PHE A 92 8.77 -6.00 20.92
C PHE A 92 8.47 -6.80 22.20
N PRO A 93 9.37 -6.79 23.20
CA PRO A 93 9.23 -7.58 24.42
C PRO A 93 8.03 -7.19 25.29
N ARG A 94 7.39 -6.04 25.02
CA ARG A 94 6.19 -5.55 25.71
C ARG A 94 4.89 -5.77 24.91
N TRP A 95 4.95 -6.50 23.80
CA TRP A 95 3.74 -6.75 23.00
C TRP A 95 2.79 -7.69 23.76
N PRO A 96 1.47 -7.43 23.77
CA PRO A 96 0.52 -8.19 24.58
C PRO A 96 0.23 -9.61 24.07
N LEU A 97 0.82 -10.02 22.95
CA LEU A 97 0.58 -11.32 22.31
C LEU A 97 1.69 -12.32 22.67
N SER A 98 1.29 -13.56 22.95
CA SER A 98 2.22 -14.69 23.01
C SER A 98 2.93 -14.90 21.66
N GLY A 99 4.08 -15.58 21.68
CA GLY A 99 4.81 -15.88 20.44
C GLY A 99 4.00 -16.66 19.40
N ALA A 100 3.04 -17.50 19.82
CA ALA A 100 2.12 -18.19 18.91
C ALA A 100 1.09 -17.22 18.29
N GLN A 101 0.50 -16.35 19.09
CA GLN A 101 -0.44 -15.33 18.60
C GLN A 101 0.25 -14.37 17.62
N LEU A 102 1.50 -13.98 17.89
CA LEU A 102 2.27 -13.12 17.01
C LEU A 102 2.59 -13.78 15.66
N ARG A 103 2.92 -15.09 15.65
CA ARG A 103 3.11 -15.83 14.38
C ARG A 103 1.84 -15.88 13.56
N ASN A 104 0.71 -16.17 14.18
CA ASN A 104 -0.59 -16.19 13.49
C ASN A 104 -0.93 -14.79 12.93
N TYR A 105 -0.66 -13.74 13.71
CA TYR A 105 -0.82 -12.36 13.28
C TYR A 105 0.04 -12.02 12.04
N CYS A 106 1.33 -12.39 12.05
CA CYS A 106 2.21 -12.18 10.89
C CYS A 106 1.74 -12.99 9.67
N GLN A 107 1.33 -14.25 9.87
CA GLN A 107 0.83 -15.10 8.79
C GLN A 107 -0.42 -14.48 8.15
N TRP A 108 -1.34 -13.96 8.95
CA TRP A 108 -2.51 -13.23 8.45
C TRP A 108 -2.10 -11.99 7.64
N ILE A 109 -1.16 -11.17 8.13
CA ILE A 109 -0.70 -9.98 7.40
C ILE A 109 -0.12 -10.38 6.03
N ARG A 110 0.60 -11.50 5.94
CA ARG A 110 1.10 -12.01 4.66
C ARG A 110 -0.04 -12.45 3.74
N SER A 111 -1.04 -13.16 4.26
CA SER A 111 -2.26 -13.56 3.53
C SER A 111 -3.00 -12.34 2.98
N ALA A 112 -3.30 -11.37 3.84
CA ALA A 112 -3.96 -10.11 3.49
C ALA A 112 -3.21 -9.33 2.41
N ASN A 113 -1.88 -9.22 2.52
CA ASN A 113 -1.06 -8.56 1.50
C ASN A 113 -1.03 -9.31 0.17
N SER A 114 -1.02 -10.65 0.17
CA SER A 114 -1.14 -11.45 -1.06
C SER A 114 -2.46 -11.17 -1.77
N MET A 115 -3.54 -11.10 -1.01
CA MET A 115 -4.87 -10.80 -1.51
C MET A 115 -4.96 -9.38 -2.10
N LEU A 116 -4.37 -8.36 -1.45
CA LEU A 116 -4.29 -7.00 -2.01
C LEU A 116 -3.49 -6.96 -3.31
N TRP A 117 -2.40 -7.73 -3.37
CA TRP A 117 -1.58 -7.86 -4.58
C TRP A 117 -2.39 -8.51 -5.71
N GLU A 118 -3.08 -9.62 -5.45
CA GLU A 118 -3.94 -10.29 -6.42
C GLU A 118 -5.06 -9.36 -6.93
N LEU A 119 -5.75 -8.67 -6.03
CA LEU A 119 -6.84 -7.75 -6.37
C LEU A 119 -6.36 -6.63 -7.31
N SER A 120 -5.14 -6.11 -7.09
CA SER A 120 -4.56 -5.08 -7.95
C SER A 120 -4.26 -5.53 -9.38
N HIS A 121 -4.16 -6.84 -9.63
CA HIS A 121 -3.97 -7.38 -10.98
C HIS A 121 -5.31 -7.58 -11.71
N HIS A 122 -6.41 -7.72 -10.97
CA HIS A 122 -7.75 -7.94 -11.54
C HIS A 122 -8.48 -6.63 -11.88
N VAL A 123 -8.13 -5.53 -11.22
CA VAL A 123 -8.80 -4.23 -11.42
C VAL A 123 -7.84 -3.23 -12.08
N PRO A 124 -8.07 -2.81 -13.35
CA PRO A 124 -7.11 -2.02 -14.13
C PRO A 124 -6.70 -0.67 -13.51
N SER A 125 -7.58 -0.02 -12.75
CA SER A 125 -7.34 1.27 -12.07
C SER A 125 -6.71 1.12 -10.67
N VAL A 126 -6.49 -0.11 -10.21
CA VAL A 126 -5.93 -0.42 -8.90
C VAL A 126 -4.45 -0.81 -9.03
N ARG A 127 -3.62 -0.37 -8.08
CA ARG A 127 -2.19 -0.72 -7.98
C ARG A 127 -1.87 -1.15 -6.56
N TYR A 128 -1.03 -2.17 -6.42
CA TYR A 128 -0.48 -2.55 -5.13
C TYR A 128 0.88 -1.89 -4.89
N MET A 129 1.06 -1.26 -3.73
CA MET A 129 2.31 -0.60 -3.36
C MET A 129 2.94 -1.25 -2.14
N ASP A 130 4.08 -1.88 -2.37
CA ASP A 130 4.94 -2.45 -1.35
C ASP A 130 6.10 -1.49 -1.00
N TYR A 131 5.97 -0.80 0.14
CA TYR A 131 6.99 0.11 0.68
C TYR A 131 8.37 -0.54 0.88
N GLY A 132 8.43 -1.85 1.14
CA GLY A 132 9.68 -2.57 1.38
C GLY A 132 10.40 -2.96 0.10
N ALA A 133 9.66 -3.31 -0.96
CA ALA A 133 10.23 -3.58 -2.28
C ALA A 133 10.77 -2.30 -2.93
N THR A 134 10.12 -1.15 -2.70
CA THR A 134 10.58 0.14 -3.24
C THR A 134 11.98 0.49 -2.74
N LYS A 135 12.30 0.19 -1.48
CA LYS A 135 13.63 0.44 -0.92
C LYS A 135 14.69 -0.42 -1.61
N GLN A 136 14.41 -1.69 -1.90
CA GLN A 136 15.37 -2.56 -2.61
C GLN A 136 15.57 -2.14 -4.06
N VAL A 137 14.50 -1.74 -4.77
CA VAL A 137 14.59 -1.28 -6.17
C VAL A 137 15.32 0.05 -6.28
N VAL A 138 15.05 1.03 -5.40
CA VAL A 138 15.77 2.31 -5.38
C VAL A 138 17.24 2.11 -5.04
N THR A 139 17.56 1.23 -4.08
CA THR A 139 18.96 0.91 -3.74
C THR A 139 19.67 0.17 -4.88
N ALA A 140 18.99 -0.74 -5.57
CA ALA A 140 19.52 -1.45 -6.73
C ALA A 140 19.73 -0.52 -7.94
N ARG A 141 18.83 0.44 -8.17
CA ARG A 141 18.93 1.42 -9.25
C ARG A 141 20.02 2.45 -8.96
N ALA A 142 20.16 2.90 -7.71
CA ALA A 142 21.28 3.72 -7.26
C ALA A 142 22.64 3.00 -7.41
N LYS A 143 22.70 1.70 -7.06
CA LYS A 143 23.89 0.87 -7.30
C LYS A 143 24.24 0.77 -8.78
N ARG A 144 23.27 0.51 -9.67
CA ARG A 144 23.51 0.43 -11.12
C ARG A 144 23.95 1.77 -11.73
N SER A 145 23.37 2.89 -11.30
CA SER A 145 23.81 4.22 -11.73
C SER A 145 25.22 4.54 -11.24
N ALA A 146 25.57 4.16 -10.01
CA ALA A 146 26.94 4.27 -9.50
C ALA A 146 27.93 3.37 -10.28
N THR A 147 27.51 2.16 -10.69
CA THR A 147 28.39 1.28 -11.49
C THR A 147 28.60 1.78 -12.91
N ARG A 148 27.60 2.47 -13.48
CA ARG A 148 27.69 3.08 -14.81
C ARG A 148 28.65 4.28 -14.81
N ASN A 149 28.56 5.14 -13.79
CA ASN A 149 29.47 6.27 -13.66
C ASN A 149 30.93 5.83 -13.46
N VAL A 150 31.19 4.71 -12.76
CA VAL A 150 32.55 4.17 -12.57
C VAL A 150 33.13 3.61 -13.87
N LYS A 151 32.30 2.99 -14.74
CA LYS A 151 32.77 2.54 -16.05
C LYS A 151 33.07 3.70 -17.00
N GLU A 152 32.25 4.75 -16.99
CA GLU A 152 32.50 5.96 -17.79
C GLU A 152 33.72 6.76 -17.28
N THR A 153 34.10 6.66 -16.00
CA THR A 153 35.35 7.29 -15.50
C THR A 153 36.61 6.41 -15.64
N GLN A 154 36.48 5.10 -15.89
CA GLN A 154 37.64 4.22 -16.14
C GLN A 154 38.05 4.14 -17.61
N GLU A 155 37.20 4.50 -18.57
CA GLU A 155 37.56 4.54 -19.99
C GLU A 155 38.20 5.86 -20.44
N ASP A 156 38.17 6.92 -19.59
CA ASP A 156 38.70 8.26 -19.92
C ASP A 156 40.06 8.58 -19.25
N GLY A 157 40.71 7.57 -18.67
CA GLY A 157 41.94 7.72 -17.87
C GLY A 157 43.17 6.97 -18.38
N SER A 158 43.19 6.56 -19.65
CA SER A 158 44.35 5.89 -20.27
C SER A 158 44.82 6.61 -21.53
N GLN A 159 45.25 7.86 -21.37
CA GLN A 159 46.15 8.51 -22.32
C GLN A 159 47.11 9.40 -21.52
N ASP A 160 48.39 9.34 -21.89
CA ASP A 160 49.58 9.94 -21.26
C ASP A 160 50.25 9.09 -20.16
N TRP A 161 51.15 8.18 -20.57
CA TRP A 161 52.62 8.37 -20.64
C TRP A 161 53.26 7.24 -21.45
#